data_AF-D8RUP8-F1
#
_entry.id   AF-D8RUP8-F1
#
_cell.length_a   1.000
_cell.length_b   1.000
_cell.length_c   1.000
_cell.angle_alpha   90.00
_cell.angle_beta   90.00
_cell.angle_gamma   90.00
#
_symmetry.space_group_name_H-M   'P 1'
#
loop_
_entity.id
_entity.type
_entity.pdbx_description
1 polymer ?
#
loop_
_entity_poly.entity_id
_entity_poly.type
_entity_poly.pdbx_seq_one_letter_code
_entity_poly.pdbx_strand_id
1 'polypeptide(L)'
;SQAARYTVGDSDGWKPDVNYTSWALKQKFYPGDYLVFNYPEGQDTVLEVNRAGYESCASSNPINHHNDGKSVLRLTRPGTHYYI
;
A
#
# COMPACT_ATOMS: atom_id res chain seq x y z
N SER A 1 -10.48 20.73 -4.66
CA SER A 1 -10.75 19.30 -4.37
C SER A 1 -10.03 18.92 -3.08
N GLN A 2 -10.58 18.00 -2.30
CA GLN A 2 -9.96 17.47 -1.08
C GLN A 2 -9.32 16.11 -1.38
N ALA A 3 -8.15 15.82 -0.80
CA ALA A 3 -7.49 14.54 -0.95
C ALA A 3 -8.28 13.42 -0.25
N ALA A 4 -8.52 12.32 -0.96
CA ALA A 4 -9.18 11.15 -0.41
C ALA A 4 -8.20 10.28 0.38
N ARG A 5 -8.74 9.46 1.29
CA ARG A 5 -7.98 8.48 2.07
C ARG A 5 -8.61 7.10 1.85
N TYR A 6 -7.81 6.14 1.44
CA TYR A 6 -8.24 4.78 1.15
C TYR A 6 -7.60 3.82 2.14
N THR A 7 -8.42 3.18 2.97
CA THR A 7 -7.93 2.10 3.83
C THR A 7 -7.70 0.86 2.99
N VAL A 8 -6.44 0.42 2.91
CA VAL A 8 -6.04 -0.76 2.13
C VAL A 8 -6.66 -2.00 2.77
N GLY A 9 -7.42 -2.77 1.98
CA GLY A 9 -8.15 -3.93 2.47
C GLY A 9 -9.44 -3.62 3.26
N ASP A 10 -9.90 -2.36 3.25
CA ASP A 10 -11.11 -1.93 3.97
C ASP A 10 -11.08 -2.33 5.47
N SER A 11 -12.01 -3.17 5.93
CA SER A 11 -12.05 -3.66 7.31
C SER A 11 -11.02 -4.76 7.62
N ASP A 12 -10.50 -5.44 6.59
CA ASP A 12 -9.52 -6.50 6.76
C ASP A 12 -8.12 -5.97 7.06
N GLY A 13 -7.82 -4.74 6.61
CA GLY A 13 -6.51 -4.11 6.78
C GLY A 13 -5.43 -4.73 5.90
N TRP A 14 -4.18 -4.58 6.34
CA TRP A 14 -2.98 -5.12 5.69
C TRP A 14 -2.55 -6.42 6.39
N LYS A 15 -2.81 -7.56 5.75
CA LYS A 15 -2.53 -8.92 6.26
C LYS A 15 -2.58 -9.96 5.12
N PRO A 16 -2.06 -11.18 5.32
CA PRO A 16 -2.23 -12.28 4.39
C PRO A 16 -3.71 -12.63 4.11
N ASP A 17 -3.93 -13.38 3.01
CA ASP A 17 -5.24 -13.92 2.61
C ASP A 17 -6.33 -12.89 2.23
N VAL A 18 -5.95 -11.65 1.95
CA VAL A 18 -6.84 -10.59 1.44
C VAL A 18 -6.59 -10.37 -0.05
N ASN A 19 -7.67 -10.28 -0.85
CA ASN A 19 -7.56 -10.01 -2.28
C ASN A 19 -7.43 -8.49 -2.57
N TYR A 20 -6.20 -7.98 -2.47
CA TYR A 20 -5.91 -6.56 -2.72
C TYR A 20 -6.13 -6.13 -4.18
N THR A 21 -6.04 -7.04 -5.14
CA THR A 21 -6.38 -6.74 -6.55
C THR A 21 -7.85 -6.36 -6.69
N SER A 22 -8.75 -7.16 -6.11
CA SER A 22 -10.18 -6.86 -6.10
C SER A 22 -10.52 -5.59 -5.33
N TRP A 23 -9.79 -5.31 -4.24
CA TRP A 23 -9.93 -4.05 -3.51
C TRP A 23 -9.53 -2.85 -4.38
N ALA A 24 -8.34 -2.88 -4.98
CA ALA A 24 -7.79 -1.78 -5.77
C ALA A 24 -8.67 -1.45 -6.99
N LEU A 25 -9.24 -2.47 -7.65
CA LEU A 25 -10.14 -2.29 -8.80
C LEU A 25 -11.44 -1.53 -8.49
N LYS A 26 -11.85 -1.48 -7.21
CA LYS A 26 -13.05 -0.72 -6.78
C LYS A 26 -12.75 0.77 -6.54
N GLN A 27 -11.47 1.14 -6.44
CA GLN A 27 -11.04 2.48 -6.10
C GLN A 27 -10.70 3.30 -7.34
N LYS A 28 -10.70 4.63 -7.18
CA LYS A 28 -10.17 5.57 -8.17
C LYS A 28 -9.17 6.47 -7.48
N PHE A 29 -7.89 6.24 -7.73
CA PHE A 29 -6.80 6.98 -7.10
C PHE A 29 -6.36 8.16 -7.95
N TYR A 30 -6.05 9.29 -7.31
CA TYR A 30 -5.48 10.46 -7.94
C TYR A 30 -4.21 10.92 -7.20
N PRO A 31 -3.28 11.61 -7.90
CA PRO A 31 -2.20 12.30 -7.21
C PRO A 31 -2.74 13.26 -6.15
N GLY A 32 -2.23 13.14 -4.94
CA GLY A 32 -2.66 13.87 -3.75
C GLY A 32 -3.41 13.03 -2.73
N ASP A 33 -4.00 11.91 -3.14
CA ASP A 33 -4.70 10.98 -2.26
C ASP A 33 -3.73 10.20 -1.35
N TYR A 34 -4.30 9.52 -0.35
CA TYR A 34 -3.55 8.73 0.62
C TYR A 34 -4.01 7.28 0.66
N LEU A 35 -3.04 6.37 0.76
CA LEU A 35 -3.25 4.99 1.16
C LEU A 35 -2.99 4.86 2.66
N VAL A 36 -3.87 4.15 3.36
CA VAL A 36 -3.76 3.89 4.79
C VAL A 36 -3.64 2.39 5.00
N PHE A 37 -2.47 1.94 5.41
CA PHE A 37 -2.20 0.55 5.77
C PHE A 37 -2.33 0.42 7.28
N ASN A 38 -3.18 -0.50 7.74
CA ASN A 38 -3.31 -0.82 9.17
C ASN A 38 -2.88 -2.28 9.37
N TYR A 39 -1.92 -2.51 10.26
CA TYR A 39 -1.35 -3.83 10.54
C TYR A 39 -0.76 -3.87 11.96
N PRO A 40 -0.54 -5.05 12.57
CA PRO A 40 0.08 -5.11 13.88
C PRO A 40 1.53 -4.59 13.83
N GLU A 41 1.83 -3.58 14.64
CA GLU A 41 3.18 -3.00 14.75
C GLU A 41 4.21 -4.09 15.10
N GLY A 42 5.34 -4.11 14.40
CA GLY A 42 6.42 -5.07 14.61
C GLY A 42 6.18 -6.49 14.10
N GLN A 43 5.00 -6.81 13.56
CA GLN A 43 4.72 -8.12 12.94
C GLN A 43 4.74 -8.05 11.42
N ASP A 44 4.19 -6.97 10.86
CA ASP A 44 4.13 -6.73 9.43
C ASP A 44 4.83 -5.42 9.06
N THR A 45 5.06 -5.24 7.76
CA THR A 45 5.66 -4.06 7.17
C THR A 45 4.93 -3.67 5.89
N VAL A 46 5.14 -2.44 5.44
CA VAL A 46 4.75 -2.00 4.09
C VAL A 46 6.00 -1.59 3.34
N LEU A 47 6.28 -2.27 2.24
CA LEU A 47 7.40 -1.99 1.36
C LEU A 47 6.87 -1.46 0.02
N GLU A 48 7.21 -0.22 -0.33
CA GLU A 48 7.01 0.22 -1.72
C GLU A 48 8.15 -0.34 -2.57
N VAL A 49 7.83 -1.03 -3.65
CA VAL A 49 8.81 -1.68 -4.53
C VAL A 49 8.56 -1.27 -5.98
N ASN A 50 9.52 -1.57 -6.86
CA ASN A 50 9.27 -1.48 -8.29
C ASN A 50 8.52 -2.73 -8.78
N ARG A 51 8.10 -2.72 -10.05
CA ARG A 51 7.36 -3.84 -10.66
C ARG A 51 8.08 -5.19 -10.52
N ALA A 52 9.37 -5.24 -10.80
CA ALA A 52 10.14 -6.49 -10.72
C ALA A 52 10.23 -7.01 -9.27
N GLY A 53 10.36 -6.11 -8.30
CA GLY A 53 10.33 -6.44 -6.88
C GLY A 53 8.98 -7.01 -6.45
N TYR A 54 7.87 -6.45 -6.94
CA TYR A 54 6.54 -7.00 -6.68
C TYR A 54 6.34 -8.37 -7.32
N GLU A 55 6.67 -8.53 -8.60
CA GLU A 55 6.51 -9.80 -9.34
C GLU A 55 7.35 -10.95 -8.76
N SER A 56 8.50 -10.63 -8.15
CA SER A 56 9.40 -11.61 -7.52
C SER A 56 9.27 -11.69 -5.99
N CYS A 57 8.38 -10.89 -5.38
CA CYS A 57 8.26 -10.75 -3.92
C CYS A 57 9.60 -10.40 -3.23
N ALA A 58 10.41 -9.53 -3.85
CA ALA A 58 11.72 -9.15 -3.34
C ALA A 58 11.64 -7.96 -2.38
N SER A 59 11.99 -8.20 -1.12
CA SER A 59 12.01 -7.20 -0.03
C SER A 59 13.39 -6.56 0.22
N SER A 60 14.41 -6.95 -0.54
CA SER A 60 15.81 -6.58 -0.25
C SER A 60 16.18 -5.14 -0.56
N ASN A 61 15.47 -4.47 -1.48
CA ASN A 61 15.74 -3.09 -1.90
C ASN A 61 14.45 -2.30 -2.13
N PRO A 62 13.67 -2.04 -1.07
CA PRO A 62 12.45 -1.27 -1.21
C PRO A 62 12.76 0.20 -1.52
N ILE A 63 11.86 0.84 -2.25
CA ILE A 63 11.85 2.30 -2.47
C ILE A 63 11.55 3.00 -1.15
N ASN A 64 10.57 2.49 -0.38
CA ASN A 64 10.19 2.96 0.94
C ASN A 64 9.86 1.77 1.85
N HIS A 65 10.11 1.90 3.15
CA HIS A 65 9.84 0.88 4.15
C HIS A 65 9.17 1.51 5.38
N HIS A 66 8.05 0.94 5.80
CA HIS A 66 7.30 1.32 7.00
C HIS A 66 7.02 0.11 7.90
N ASN A 67 7.15 0.29 9.21
CA ASN A 67 6.95 -0.76 10.21
C ASN A 67 6.21 -0.22 11.46
N ASP A 68 5.44 0.85 11.30
CA ASP A 68 4.82 1.65 12.37
C ASP A 68 3.40 1.18 12.76
N GLY A 69 2.94 0.04 12.23
CA GLY A 69 1.60 -0.51 12.44
C GLY A 69 0.45 0.28 11.80
N LYS A 70 0.69 1.54 11.43
CA LYS A 70 -0.26 2.37 10.70
C LYS A 70 0.44 3.37 9.78
N SER A 71 0.73 2.92 8.58
CA SER A 71 1.40 3.76 7.58
C SER A 71 0.40 4.54 6.74
N VAL A 72 0.65 5.84 6.58
CA VAL A 72 -0.15 6.75 5.75
C VAL A 72 0.72 7.27 4.61
N LEU A 73 0.53 6.71 3.41
CA LEU A 73 1.36 7.01 2.25
C LEU A 73 0.60 7.92 1.29
N ARG A 74 1.22 9.01 0.85
CA ARG A 74 0.63 9.93 -0.13
C ARG A 74 1.02 9.51 -1.54
N LEU A 75 0.04 9.40 -2.44
CA LEU A 75 0.28 9.21 -3.87
C LEU A 75 0.71 10.54 -4.48
N THR A 76 2.01 10.71 -4.74
CA THR A 76 2.56 12.00 -5.18
C THR A 76 2.60 12.17 -6.69
N ARG A 77 2.57 11.06 -7.45
CA ARG A 77 2.72 11.05 -8.90
C ARG A 77 1.70 10.10 -9.55
N PRO A 78 1.33 10.33 -10.83
CA PRO A 78 0.59 9.35 -11.61
C PRO A 78 1.44 8.09 -11.85
N GLY A 79 0.75 6.96 -12.09
CA GLY A 79 1.36 5.69 -12.47
C GLY A 79 1.00 4.55 -11.53
N THR A 80 1.55 3.37 -11.81
CA THR A 80 1.37 2.19 -10.97
C THR A 80 2.36 2.20 -9.82
N HIS A 81 1.85 2.04 -8.61
CA HIS A 81 2.64 1.84 -7.40
C HIS A 81 2.46 0.40 -6.93
N TYR A 82 3.52 -0.20 -6.39
CA TYR A 82 3.52 -1.58 -5.93
C TYR A 82 3.93 -1.63 -4.47
N TYR A 83 3.16 -2.38 -3.68
CA TYR A 83 3.38 -2.54 -2.25
C TYR A 83 3.37 -4.03 -1.91
N ILE A 84 4.36 -4.48 -1.13
CA ILE A 84 4.44 -5.83 -0.54
C ILE A 84 4.63 -5.76 0.97
#